data_AF-A0A8C7X930-F1
#
_entry.id   AF-A0A8C7X930-F1
#
_cell.length_a   1.000
_cell.length_b   1.000
_cell.length_c   1.000
_cell.angle_alpha   90.00
_cell.angle_beta   90.00
_cell.angle_gamma   90.00
#
_symmetry.space_group_name_H-M   'P 1'
#
loop_
_entity.id
_entity.type
_entity.pdbx_description
1 polymer ?
#
loop_
_entity_poly.entity_id
_entity_poly.type
_entity_poly.pdbx_seq_one_letter_code
_entity_poly.pdbx_strand_id
1 'polypeptide(L)'
;MGADLLPRSILQQYDLRKDVWGLLPPMTTPRYDAITHLIGSKLYVAGGRQCKRPVKAFEAYDTETRSWTSLPALPCKRTYAGVLWDPDGRLCLLGGLRQGGGHQSSKFTKNINVFDTNQGSWLKSDDIVSMKSKRADFAAAFLRGRMVVAGGLGHEPSALDTVEAFHPQKKKWEKLAPMNFPRCSASSIVIRDRFLVVGGVNQVKMLAPQLSRRS
;
A
#
# COMPACT_ATOMS: atom_id res chain seq x y z
N MET A 1 27.52 -4.99 -3.09
CA MET A 1 26.36 -4.14 -2.76
C MET A 1 26.91 -2.77 -2.43
N GLY A 2 26.78 -1.82 -3.36
CA GLY A 2 27.44 -0.51 -3.28
C GLY A 2 26.76 0.45 -2.30
N ALA A 3 27.59 1.31 -1.71
CA ALA A 3 27.33 2.55 -0.97
C ALA A 3 25.95 2.73 -0.31
N ASP A 4 25.97 2.77 1.03
CA ASP A 4 24.98 3.37 1.93
C ASP A 4 23.76 4.06 1.27
N LEU A 5 22.75 3.27 0.94
CA LEU A 5 21.41 3.77 0.62
C LEU A 5 20.74 4.25 1.91
N LEU A 6 21.21 5.37 2.45
CA LEU A 6 20.59 6.03 3.58
C LEU A 6 19.22 6.58 3.16
N PRO A 7 18.17 6.36 3.97
CA PRO A 7 16.86 6.94 3.73
C PRO A 7 16.96 8.47 3.66
N ARG A 8 16.27 9.09 2.71
CA ARG A 8 16.26 10.56 2.53
C ARG A 8 14.91 11.15 2.95
N SER A 9 14.92 12.42 3.35
CA SER A 9 13.73 13.20 3.69
C SER A 9 13.32 14.20 2.60
N ILE A 10 14.00 14.17 1.46
CA ILE A 10 13.88 15.19 0.42
C ILE A 10 12.52 15.06 -0.30
N LEU A 11 11.85 16.19 -0.49
CA LEU A 11 10.71 16.34 -1.39
C LEU A 11 11.15 17.22 -2.57
N GLN A 12 10.92 16.76 -3.79
CA GLN A 12 11.24 17.50 -5.01
C GLN A 12 10.00 17.63 -5.89
N GLN A 13 9.89 18.76 -6.58
CA GLN A 13 8.82 19.01 -7.54
C GLN A 13 9.45 19.33 -8.90
N TYR A 14 8.90 18.74 -9.95
CA TYR A 14 9.24 19.07 -11.33
C TYR A 14 8.20 20.05 -11.89
N ASP A 15 8.66 21.19 -12.40
CA ASP A 15 7.83 22.17 -13.11
C ASP A 15 8.00 21.98 -14.61
N LEU A 16 6.99 21.39 -15.27
CA LEU A 16 7.02 21.11 -16.71
C LEU A 16 7.13 22.38 -17.58
N ARG A 17 6.62 23.53 -17.11
CA ARG A 17 6.65 24.77 -17.90
C ARG A 17 8.05 25.38 -17.95
N LYS A 18 8.84 25.15 -16.91
CA LYS A 18 10.20 25.67 -16.76
C LYS A 18 11.28 24.63 -17.04
N ASP A 19 10.89 23.35 -17.11
CA ASP A 19 11.78 22.21 -17.24
C ASP A 19 12.86 22.17 -16.15
N VAL A 20 12.44 22.33 -14.89
CA VAL A 20 13.36 22.32 -13.73
C VAL A 20 12.82 21.52 -12.56
N TRP A 21 13.74 20.92 -11.81
CA TRP A 21 13.47 20.36 -10.49
C TRP A 21 13.73 21.40 -9.40
N GLY A 22 12.74 21.61 -8.54
CA GLY A 22 12.86 22.43 -7.33
C GLY A 22 12.85 21.58 -6.07
N LEU A 23 13.61 22.00 -5.06
CA LEU A 23 13.51 21.43 -3.71
C LEU A 23 12.33 22.06 -2.96
N LEU A 24 11.52 21.21 -2.34
CA LEU A 24 10.49 21.62 -1.38
C LEU A 24 10.98 21.30 0.05
N PRO A 25 10.36 21.89 1.08
CA PRO A 25 10.71 21.57 2.46
C PRO A 25 10.73 20.05 2.69
N PRO A 26 11.77 19.49 3.33
CA PRO A 26 11.88 18.06 3.54
C PRO A 26 10.94 17.59 4.66
N MET A 27 10.52 16.33 4.60
CA MET A 27 9.79 15.69 5.71
C MET A 27 10.68 15.53 6.94
N THR A 28 10.09 15.41 8.13
CA THR A 28 10.86 15.30 9.38
C THR A 28 11.60 13.97 9.46
N THR A 29 10.97 12.88 9.00
CA THR A 29 11.54 11.54 9.10
C THR A 29 12.05 11.05 7.74
N PRO A 30 13.37 10.89 7.55
CA PRO A 30 13.91 10.29 6.33
C PRO A 30 13.42 8.84 6.18
N ARG A 31 12.93 8.46 4.98
CA ARG A 31 12.39 7.11 4.72
C ARG A 31 12.33 6.80 3.22
N TYR A 32 12.33 5.52 2.89
CA TYR A 32 11.95 5.00 1.56
C TYR A 32 10.80 3.99 1.70
N ASP A 33 10.20 3.58 0.58
CA ASP A 33 9.07 2.62 0.57
C ASP A 33 7.87 3.10 1.41
N ALA A 34 7.70 4.42 1.48
CA ALA A 34 6.58 5.05 2.18
C ALA A 34 5.32 4.97 1.31
N ILE A 35 4.18 4.83 1.98
CA ILE A 35 2.88 4.81 1.32
C ILE A 35 2.43 6.27 1.18
N THR A 36 2.09 6.71 -0.03
CA THR A 36 1.69 8.10 -0.29
C THR A 36 0.29 8.18 -0.87
N HIS A 37 -0.45 9.24 -0.50
CA HIS A 37 -1.77 9.53 -1.06
C HIS A 37 -2.03 11.03 -1.05
N LEU A 38 -2.54 11.59 -2.14
CA LEU A 38 -2.91 13.00 -2.26
C LEU A 38 -4.41 13.14 -2.01
N ILE A 39 -4.80 14.03 -1.09
CA ILE A 39 -6.20 14.40 -0.83
C ILE A 39 -6.28 15.91 -0.79
N GLY A 40 -6.99 16.51 -1.75
CA GLY A 40 -7.00 17.98 -1.91
C GLY A 40 -5.57 18.52 -2.06
N SER A 41 -5.20 19.48 -1.22
CA SER A 41 -3.85 20.08 -1.17
C SER A 41 -2.85 19.28 -0.31
N LYS A 42 -3.27 18.22 0.39
CA LYS A 42 -2.43 17.50 1.36
C LYS A 42 -1.92 16.17 0.81
N LEU A 43 -0.59 16.03 0.77
CA LEU A 43 0.11 14.78 0.47
C LEU A 43 0.39 14.04 1.79
N TYR A 44 -0.34 12.97 2.03
CA TYR A 44 -0.16 12.09 3.18
C TYR A 44 0.94 11.06 2.90
N VAL A 45 1.87 10.91 3.85
CA VAL A 45 3.01 9.99 3.75
C VAL A 45 3.06 9.11 5.00
N ALA A 46 2.74 7.83 4.83
CA ALA A 46 2.61 6.85 5.91
C ALA A 46 3.71 5.79 5.87
N GLY A 47 4.35 5.56 7.01
CA GLY A 47 5.21 4.41 7.26
C GLY A 47 6.53 4.50 6.51
N GLY A 48 6.87 3.45 5.77
CA GLY A 48 8.17 3.32 5.11
C GLY A 48 9.27 2.79 6.01
N ARG A 49 10.52 2.95 5.56
CA ARG A 49 11.69 2.27 6.10
C ARG A 49 12.88 3.21 6.27
N GLN A 50 13.60 3.00 7.37
CA GLN A 50 14.95 3.49 7.61
C GLN A 50 15.90 2.30 7.64
N CYS A 51 16.57 2.03 6.52
CA CYS A 51 17.41 0.85 6.31
C CYS A 51 16.62 -0.45 6.59
N LYS A 52 17.05 -1.26 7.58
CA LYS A 52 16.36 -2.49 7.99
C LYS A 52 15.16 -2.24 8.93
N ARG A 53 14.93 -1.00 9.37
CA ARG A 53 13.91 -0.66 10.39
C ARG A 53 12.70 0.02 9.77
N PRO A 54 11.50 -0.57 9.83
CA PRO A 54 10.28 0.12 9.43
C PRO A 54 9.88 1.13 10.50
N VAL A 55 9.30 2.24 10.06
CA VAL A 55 8.90 3.35 10.93
C VAL A 55 7.38 3.45 11.03
N LYS A 56 6.90 4.08 12.11
CA LYS A 56 5.48 4.41 12.32
C LYS A 56 5.16 5.85 11.96
N ALA A 57 6.10 6.58 11.37
CA ALA A 57 5.92 7.98 11.05
C ALA A 57 4.75 8.16 10.09
N PHE A 58 3.93 9.18 10.35
CA PHE A 58 2.83 9.58 9.51
C PHE A 58 2.84 11.09 9.46
N GLU A 59 3.03 11.65 8.27
CA GLU A 59 3.22 13.09 8.07
C GLU A 59 2.42 13.52 6.85
N ALA A 60 1.94 14.75 6.85
CA ALA A 60 1.27 15.35 5.70
C ALA A 60 2.01 16.61 5.26
N TYR A 61 2.26 16.73 3.96
CA TYR A 61 2.73 17.97 3.34
C TYR A 61 1.54 18.71 2.76
N ASP A 62 1.37 19.96 3.16
CA ASP A 62 0.36 20.84 2.58
C ASP A 62 0.98 21.66 1.45
N THR A 63 0.44 21.51 0.24
CA THR A 63 0.95 22.20 -0.96
C THR A 63 0.63 23.70 -0.99
N GLU A 64 -0.37 24.16 -0.24
CA GLU A 64 -0.75 25.57 -0.15
C GLU A 64 0.14 26.31 0.83
N THR A 65 0.29 25.79 2.05
CA THR A 65 1.15 26.39 3.09
C THR A 65 2.62 26.01 2.93
N ARG A 66 2.92 25.03 2.08
CA ARG A 66 4.25 24.47 1.83
C ARG A 66 4.94 23.96 3.10
N SER A 67 4.19 23.39 4.03
CA SER A 67 4.71 22.93 5.32
C SER A 67 4.35 21.49 5.60
N TRP A 68 5.19 20.81 6.38
CA TRP A 68 4.90 19.48 6.92
C TRP A 68 4.18 19.57 8.25
N THR A 69 3.29 18.61 8.50
CA THR A 69 2.65 18.39 9.79
C THR A 69 2.80 16.93 10.19
N SER A 70 3.29 16.71 11.41
CA SER A 70 3.33 15.38 12.01
C SER A 70 1.92 14.97 12.44
N LEU A 71 1.48 13.79 12.01
CA LEU A 71 0.19 13.21 12.35
C LEU A 71 0.38 12.08 13.39
N PRO A 72 -0.71 11.60 14.03
CA PRO A 72 -0.63 10.47 14.95
C PRO A 72 0.05 9.26 14.30
N ALA A 73 1.06 8.71 14.98
CA ALA A 73 1.86 7.61 14.47
C ALA A 73 1.00 6.40 14.09
N LEU A 74 1.44 5.64 13.07
CA LEU A 74 0.75 4.43 12.62
C LEU A 74 0.57 3.44 13.78
N PRO A 75 -0.60 2.79 13.90
CA PRO A 75 -0.82 1.76 14.92
C PRO A 75 0.22 0.63 14.87
N CYS A 76 0.71 0.29 13.68
CA CYS A 76 1.76 -0.71 13.47
C CYS A 76 2.77 -0.30 12.40
N LYS A 77 3.98 -0.87 12.50
CA LYS A 77 5.01 -0.79 11.44
C LYS A 77 4.60 -1.68 10.27
N ARG A 78 4.59 -1.12 9.05
CA ARG A 78 4.11 -1.82 7.85
C ARG A 78 4.74 -1.26 6.57
N THR A 79 4.99 -2.16 5.62
CA THR A 79 5.42 -1.85 4.25
C THR A 79 4.52 -2.54 3.23
N TYR A 80 4.61 -2.16 1.96
CA TYR A 80 3.86 -2.79 0.86
C TYR A 80 2.34 -2.87 1.08
N ALA A 81 1.77 -1.88 1.76
CA ALA A 81 0.33 -1.80 2.00
C ALA A 81 -0.37 -1.11 0.82
N GLY A 82 -1.63 -1.47 0.60
CA GLY A 82 -2.51 -0.63 -0.22
C GLY A 82 -2.97 0.61 0.56
N VAL A 83 -3.21 1.71 -0.14
CA VAL A 83 -3.85 2.90 0.42
C VAL A 83 -5.01 3.33 -0.45
N LEU A 84 -6.16 3.59 0.16
CA LEU A 84 -7.33 4.14 -0.51
C LEU A 84 -7.93 5.25 0.35
N TRP A 85 -8.47 6.27 -0.29
CA TRP A 85 -9.32 7.27 0.35
C TRP A 85 -10.78 7.01 0.00
N ASP A 86 -11.65 7.03 1.01
CA ASP A 86 -13.08 6.79 0.82
C ASP A 86 -13.91 8.10 0.82
N PRO A 87 -15.17 8.05 0.34
CA PRO A 87 -16.05 9.22 0.32
C PRO A 87 -16.42 9.78 1.70
N ASP A 88 -16.22 9.02 2.78
CA ASP A 88 -16.48 9.47 4.16
C ASP A 88 -15.31 10.29 4.73
N GLY A 89 -14.27 10.56 3.92
CA GLY A 89 -13.09 11.28 4.36
C GLY A 89 -12.12 10.41 5.17
N ARG A 90 -12.00 9.12 4.83
CA ARG A 90 -11.12 8.21 5.56
C ARG A 90 -10.01 7.66 4.68
N LEU A 91 -8.79 7.74 5.18
CA LEU A 91 -7.60 7.15 4.57
C LEU A 91 -7.40 5.73 5.12
N CYS A 92 -7.59 4.74 4.27
CA CYS A 92 -7.59 3.31 4.60
C CYS A 92 -6.27 2.65 4.17
N LEU A 93 -5.47 2.23 5.15
CA LEU A 93 -4.25 1.44 4.93
C LEU A 93 -4.56 -0.05 5.02
N LEU A 94 -4.51 -0.73 3.88
CA LEU A 94 -4.96 -2.09 3.67
C LEU A 94 -3.80 -3.08 3.67
N GLY A 95 -3.91 -4.18 4.41
CA GLY A 95 -2.96 -5.28 4.34
C GLY A 95 -1.53 -4.85 4.65
N GLY A 96 -0.57 -5.35 3.88
CA GLY A 96 0.86 -5.09 3.95
C GLY A 96 1.66 -6.17 4.68
N LEU A 97 2.96 -5.95 4.77
CA LEU A 97 3.88 -6.78 5.53
C LEU A 97 4.16 -6.10 6.87
N ARG A 98 3.68 -6.70 7.97
CA ARG A 98 4.01 -6.26 9.32
C ARG A 98 5.34 -6.85 9.71
N GLN A 99 6.27 -6.01 10.14
CA GLN A 99 7.52 -6.47 10.73
C GLN A 99 7.37 -6.58 12.24
N GLY A 100 7.75 -7.74 12.77
CA GLY A 100 7.84 -7.95 14.20
C GLY A 100 8.94 -7.10 14.85
N GLY A 101 8.84 -6.89 16.16
CA GLY A 101 9.95 -6.36 16.94
C GLY A 101 10.96 -7.46 17.28
N GLY A 102 12.25 -7.11 17.38
CA GLY A 102 13.31 -8.04 17.79
C GLY A 102 13.55 -9.18 16.77
N HIS A 103 13.53 -10.44 17.25
CA HIS A 103 13.76 -11.66 16.46
C HIS A 103 12.50 -12.20 15.73
N GLN A 104 11.38 -11.47 15.77
CA GLN A 104 10.13 -11.93 15.17
C GLN A 104 10.15 -11.75 13.64
N SER A 105 9.77 -12.80 12.91
CA SER A 105 9.69 -12.77 11.44
C SER A 105 8.63 -11.80 10.93
N SER A 106 8.82 -11.30 9.71
CA SER A 106 7.82 -10.48 9.02
C SER A 106 6.58 -11.32 8.72
N LYS A 107 5.38 -10.78 8.92
CA LYS A 107 4.11 -11.47 8.71
C LYS A 107 3.19 -10.63 7.84
N PHE A 108 2.68 -11.24 6.76
CA PHE A 108 1.60 -10.65 5.97
C PHE A 108 0.37 -10.43 6.85
N THR A 109 -0.31 -9.30 6.66
CA THR A 109 -1.51 -8.97 7.43
C THR A 109 -2.73 -8.80 6.52
N LYS A 110 -3.89 -9.04 7.10
CA LYS A 110 -5.20 -8.73 6.52
C LYS A 110 -5.86 -7.52 7.17
N ASN A 111 -5.19 -6.97 8.19
CA ASN A 111 -5.71 -5.88 8.99
C ASN A 111 -5.73 -4.59 8.19
N ILE A 112 -6.67 -3.74 8.54
CA ILE A 112 -6.82 -2.41 7.99
C ILE A 112 -6.61 -1.41 9.12
N ASN A 113 -6.00 -0.27 8.82
CA ASN A 113 -5.99 0.87 9.73
C ASN A 113 -6.60 2.05 8.99
N VAL A 114 -7.56 2.71 9.62
CA VAL A 114 -8.35 3.78 9.03
C VAL A 114 -8.06 5.06 9.80
N PHE A 115 -7.60 6.07 9.09
CA PHE A 115 -7.40 7.42 9.62
C PHE A 115 -8.53 8.31 9.13
N ASP A 116 -9.28 8.90 10.06
CA ASP A 116 -10.31 9.89 9.74
C ASP A 116 -9.62 11.23 9.50
N THR A 117 -9.66 11.74 8.26
CA THR A 117 -8.96 12.99 7.91
C THR A 117 -9.65 14.22 8.46
N ASN A 118 -10.94 14.14 8.82
CA ASN A 118 -11.70 15.24 9.40
C ASN A 118 -11.39 15.37 10.90
N GLN A 119 -11.27 14.25 11.59
CA GLN A 119 -10.95 14.20 13.03
C GLN A 119 -9.44 14.23 13.31
N GLY A 120 -8.61 13.92 12.31
CA GLY A 120 -7.17 13.83 12.48
C GLY A 120 -6.74 12.68 13.39
N SER A 121 -7.51 11.58 13.46
CA SER A 121 -7.24 10.47 14.37
C SER A 121 -7.48 9.09 13.74
N TRP A 122 -6.85 8.06 14.32
CA TRP A 122 -7.06 6.67 13.92
C TRP A 122 -8.35 6.12 14.51
N LEU A 123 -9.16 5.45 13.70
CA LEU A 123 -10.31 4.71 14.20
C LEU A 123 -9.89 3.52 15.08
N LYS A 124 -10.72 3.18 16.05
CA LYS A 124 -10.52 2.02 16.93
C LYS A 124 -10.60 0.72 16.13
N SER A 125 -9.82 -0.28 16.55
CA SER A 125 -9.70 -1.53 15.80
C SER A 125 -11.02 -2.33 15.72
N ASP A 126 -11.88 -2.19 16.73
CA ASP A 126 -13.15 -2.92 16.82
C ASP A 126 -14.17 -2.46 15.77
N ASP A 127 -14.01 -1.24 15.24
CA ASP A 127 -14.86 -0.67 14.20
C ASP A 127 -14.40 -1.06 12.78
N ILE A 128 -13.25 -1.74 12.65
CA ILE A 128 -12.58 -1.99 11.37
C ILE A 128 -12.65 -3.48 11.00
N VAL A 129 -13.32 -3.75 9.88
CA VAL A 129 -13.45 -5.11 9.36
C VAL A 129 -12.27 -5.47 8.47
N SER A 130 -11.48 -6.45 8.90
CA SER A 130 -10.30 -6.92 8.17
C SER A 130 -10.66 -7.66 6.88
N MET A 131 -9.74 -7.67 5.92
CA MET A 131 -9.85 -8.46 4.68
C MET A 131 -9.96 -9.96 4.99
N LYS A 132 -10.42 -10.79 4.05
CA LYS A 132 -10.44 -12.25 4.25
C LYS A 132 -9.04 -12.83 4.18
N SER A 133 -8.29 -12.45 3.15
CA SER A 133 -6.92 -12.93 2.94
C SER A 133 -5.88 -11.91 3.41
N LYS A 134 -4.74 -12.41 3.89
CA LYS A 134 -3.54 -11.60 4.11
C LYS A 134 -2.96 -11.23 2.75
N ARG A 135 -2.54 -9.97 2.58
CA ARG A 135 -2.02 -9.46 1.30
C ARG A 135 -0.99 -8.38 1.54
N ALA A 136 0.09 -8.38 0.77
CA ALA A 136 0.99 -7.24 0.59
C ALA A 136 1.27 -7.06 -0.91
N ASP A 137 1.69 -5.87 -1.34
CA ASP A 137 2.12 -5.61 -2.71
C ASP A 137 1.07 -6.00 -3.77
N PHE A 138 -0.18 -5.63 -3.47
CA PHE A 138 -1.37 -5.92 -4.27
C PHE A 138 -1.91 -4.66 -4.95
N ALA A 139 -2.70 -4.84 -5.99
CA ALA A 139 -3.44 -3.76 -6.63
C ALA A 139 -4.66 -3.41 -5.77
N ALA A 140 -4.93 -2.11 -5.59
CA ALA A 140 -6.09 -1.62 -4.84
C ALA A 140 -6.75 -0.46 -5.58
N ALA A 141 -8.08 -0.40 -5.51
CA ALA A 141 -8.85 0.68 -6.11
C ALA A 141 -10.20 0.90 -5.41
N PHE A 142 -10.74 2.11 -5.53
CA PHE A 142 -12.14 2.35 -5.22
C PHE A 142 -12.97 2.24 -6.51
N LEU A 143 -13.94 1.33 -6.54
CA LEU A 143 -14.74 1.00 -7.72
C LEU A 143 -16.22 0.88 -7.34
N ARG A 144 -17.07 1.75 -7.91
CA ARG A 144 -18.53 1.77 -7.67
C ARG A 144 -18.90 1.71 -6.19
N GLY A 145 -18.28 2.57 -5.37
CA GLY A 145 -18.56 2.64 -3.93
C GLY A 145 -17.91 1.54 -3.09
N ARG A 146 -17.02 0.72 -3.66
CA ARG A 146 -16.38 -0.42 -2.97
C ARG A 146 -14.87 -0.32 -3.06
N MET A 147 -14.17 -0.66 -1.97
CA MET A 147 -12.73 -0.87 -2.00
C MET A 147 -12.46 -2.26 -2.57
N VAL A 148 -11.78 -2.36 -3.70
CA VAL A 148 -11.41 -3.61 -4.36
C VAL A 148 -9.92 -3.83 -4.23
N VAL A 149 -9.52 -5.04 -3.85
CA VAL A 149 -8.12 -5.46 -3.77
C VAL A 149 -7.90 -6.72 -4.61
N ALA A 150 -6.82 -6.76 -5.38
CA ALA A 150 -6.52 -7.85 -6.30
C ALA A 150 -5.04 -8.27 -6.20
N GLY A 151 -4.84 -9.58 -6.05
CA GLY A 151 -3.52 -10.20 -6.02
C GLY A 151 -2.64 -9.84 -4.82
N GLY A 152 -1.34 -9.74 -5.05
CA GLY A 152 -0.32 -9.55 -4.04
C GLY A 152 0.20 -10.84 -3.43
N LEU A 153 0.98 -10.69 -2.37
CA LEU A 153 1.63 -11.77 -1.62
C LEU A 153 0.86 -12.06 -0.34
N GLY A 154 0.54 -13.34 -0.13
CA GLY A 154 -0.07 -13.85 1.08
C GLY A 154 0.88 -14.77 1.84
N HIS A 155 0.32 -15.72 2.59
CA HIS A 155 1.13 -16.78 3.23
C HIS A 155 1.53 -17.89 2.24
N GLU A 156 0.84 -17.96 1.11
CA GLU A 156 1.08 -18.97 0.08
C GLU A 156 2.42 -18.74 -0.64
N PRO A 157 3.06 -19.82 -1.15
CA PRO A 157 4.34 -19.73 -1.84
C PRO A 157 4.27 -18.96 -3.17
N SER A 158 3.08 -18.86 -3.78
CA SER A 158 2.85 -18.11 -5.01
C SER A 158 2.09 -16.80 -4.74
N ALA A 159 2.13 -15.90 -5.72
CA ALA A 159 1.28 -14.72 -5.69
C ALA A 159 -0.21 -15.13 -5.68
N LEU A 160 -1.05 -14.22 -5.20
CA LEU A 160 -2.50 -14.40 -5.16
C LEU A 160 -3.12 -14.00 -6.52
N ASP A 161 -4.16 -14.71 -6.93
CA ASP A 161 -5.09 -14.36 -8.01
C ASP A 161 -6.42 -13.82 -7.46
N THR A 162 -6.71 -14.14 -6.21
CA THR A 162 -7.95 -13.79 -5.52
C THR A 162 -8.18 -12.28 -5.47
N VAL A 163 -9.44 -11.91 -5.66
CA VAL A 163 -9.94 -10.53 -5.60
C VAL A 163 -11.01 -10.46 -4.51
N GLU A 164 -10.96 -9.39 -3.72
CA GLU A 164 -11.93 -9.14 -2.66
C GLU A 164 -12.41 -7.69 -2.72
N ALA A 165 -13.65 -7.46 -2.31
CA ALA A 165 -14.21 -6.12 -2.22
C ALA A 165 -14.89 -5.86 -0.87
N PHE A 166 -14.65 -4.69 -0.29
CA PHE A 166 -15.37 -4.21 0.87
C PHE A 166 -16.66 -3.53 0.45
N HIS A 167 -17.77 -3.95 1.06
CA HIS A 167 -19.06 -3.31 0.91
C HIS A 167 -19.32 -2.44 2.16
N PRO A 168 -19.24 -1.09 2.05
CA PRO A 168 -19.34 -0.20 3.22
C PRO A 168 -20.67 -0.35 3.98
N GLN A 169 -21.78 -0.42 3.25
CA GLN A 169 -23.12 -0.56 3.85
C GLN A 169 -23.30 -1.87 4.63
N LYS A 170 -22.72 -2.97 4.14
CA LYS A 170 -22.78 -4.28 4.83
C LYS A 170 -21.66 -4.46 5.85
N LYS A 171 -20.71 -3.51 5.92
CA LYS A 171 -19.45 -3.62 6.66
C LYS A 171 -18.79 -4.99 6.48
N LYS A 172 -18.67 -5.47 5.24
CA LYS A 172 -18.21 -6.83 4.96
C LYS A 172 -17.33 -6.91 3.73
N TRP A 173 -16.28 -7.73 3.82
CA TRP A 173 -15.50 -8.16 2.66
C TRP A 173 -16.18 -9.34 1.96
N GLU A 174 -16.25 -9.28 0.63
CA GLU A 174 -16.83 -10.30 -0.23
C GLU A 174 -15.75 -10.77 -1.24
N LYS A 175 -15.78 -12.07 -1.60
CA LYS A 175 -14.88 -12.57 -2.65
C LYS A 175 -15.50 -12.18 -3.99
N LEU A 176 -14.68 -11.71 -4.93
CA LEU A 176 -15.09 -11.48 -6.31
C LEU A 176 -14.49 -12.57 -7.22
N ALA A 177 -14.80 -12.50 -8.52
CA ALA A 177 -14.13 -13.34 -9.51
C ALA A 177 -12.60 -13.15 -9.42
N PRO A 178 -11.81 -14.23 -9.41
CA PRO A 178 -10.36 -14.14 -9.36
C PRO A 178 -9.80 -13.59 -10.68
N MET A 179 -8.56 -13.11 -10.65
CA MET A 179 -7.80 -12.85 -11.88
C MET A 179 -7.45 -14.18 -12.56
N ASN A 180 -7.33 -14.18 -13.89
CA ASN A 180 -6.89 -15.38 -14.63
C ASN A 180 -5.47 -15.81 -14.28
N PHE A 181 -4.64 -14.88 -13.81
CA PHE A 181 -3.25 -15.13 -13.46
C PHE A 181 -2.90 -14.44 -12.14
N PRO A 182 -2.32 -15.18 -11.16
CA PRO A 182 -1.83 -14.60 -9.93
C PRO A 182 -0.68 -13.63 -10.19
N ARG A 183 -0.59 -12.57 -9.38
CA ARG A 183 0.44 -11.52 -9.54
C ARG A 183 0.62 -10.69 -8.27
N CYS A 184 1.84 -10.23 -8.01
CA CYS A 184 2.15 -9.15 -7.08
C CYS A 184 3.00 -8.07 -7.78
N SER A 185 3.29 -6.96 -7.10
CA SER A 185 4.07 -5.84 -7.68
C SER A 185 3.43 -5.28 -8.97
N ALA A 186 2.12 -5.44 -9.11
CA ALA A 186 1.38 -4.98 -10.28
C ALA A 186 1.00 -3.52 -10.13
N SER A 187 1.03 -2.77 -11.23
CA SER A 187 0.42 -1.44 -11.29
C SER A 187 -1.08 -1.57 -11.52
N SER A 188 -1.85 -0.58 -11.10
CA SER A 188 -3.28 -0.59 -11.34
C SER A 188 -3.88 0.78 -11.56
N ILE A 189 -4.95 0.84 -12.35
CA ILE A 189 -5.69 2.05 -12.65
C ILE A 189 -7.17 1.71 -12.81
N VAL A 190 -8.04 2.67 -12.50
CA VAL A 190 -9.48 2.59 -12.76
C VAL A 190 -9.81 3.43 -13.98
N ILE A 191 -10.52 2.85 -14.93
CA ILE A 191 -11.07 3.55 -16.09
C ILE A 191 -12.57 3.26 -16.14
N ARG A 192 -13.39 4.29 -15.87
CA ARG A 192 -14.84 4.14 -15.69
C ARG A 192 -15.12 3.08 -14.62
N ASP A 193 -15.89 2.05 -14.94
CA ASP A 193 -16.22 0.94 -14.03
C ASP A 193 -15.31 -0.28 -14.19
N ARG A 194 -14.09 -0.10 -14.73
CA ARG A 194 -13.12 -1.19 -14.92
C ARG A 194 -11.87 -0.99 -14.09
N PHE A 195 -11.50 -2.03 -13.34
CA PHE A 195 -10.25 -2.11 -12.59
C PHE A 195 -9.20 -2.84 -13.43
N LEU A 196 -8.23 -2.11 -13.95
CA LEU A 196 -7.15 -2.64 -14.77
C LEU A 196 -5.95 -2.92 -13.87
N VAL A 197 -5.46 -4.16 -13.91
CA VAL A 197 -4.25 -4.59 -13.19
C VAL A 197 -3.20 -5.00 -14.23
N VAL A 198 -2.11 -4.25 -14.29
CA VAL A 198 -1.13 -4.29 -15.37
C VAL A 198 0.21 -4.82 -14.86
N GLY A 199 0.76 -5.80 -15.58
CA GLY A 199 2.04 -6.42 -15.26
C GLY A 199 2.01 -7.15 -13.90
N GLY A 200 3.13 -7.04 -13.19
CA GLY A 200 3.40 -7.77 -11.94
C GLY A 200 4.22 -9.04 -12.18
N VAL A 201 4.61 -9.66 -11.08
CA VAL A 201 5.40 -10.90 -11.07
C VAL A 201 4.63 -12.02 -10.41
N ASN A 202 4.88 -13.24 -10.86
CA ASN A 202 4.42 -14.45 -10.21
C ASN A 202 5.56 -15.47 -10.21
N GLN A 203 5.86 -16.03 -9.05
CA GLN A 203 6.74 -17.19 -8.99
C GLN A 203 5.97 -18.41 -9.48
N VAL A 204 6.01 -18.66 -10.79
CA VAL A 204 5.71 -19.99 -11.31
C VAL A 204 6.91 -20.85 -10.93
N LYS A 205 6.74 -21.87 -10.08
CA LYS A 205 7.72 -22.96 -10.04
C LYS A 205 7.79 -23.50 -11.47
N MET A 206 8.93 -23.32 -12.15
CA MET A 206 9.18 -24.09 -13.37
C MET A 206 9.13 -25.56 -12.97
N LEU A 207 8.03 -26.25 -13.31
CA LEU A 207 8.08 -27.69 -13.44
C LEU A 207 9.12 -27.93 -14.55
N ALA A 208 10.29 -28.43 -14.17
CA ALA A 208 11.28 -28.87 -15.12
C ALA A 208 10.57 -29.78 -16.14
N PRO A 209 10.81 -29.63 -17.46
CA PRO A 209 10.22 -30.51 -18.43
C PRO A 209 10.63 -31.94 -18.05
N GLN A 210 9.65 -32.81 -17.79
CA GLN A 210 9.91 -34.23 -17.73
C GLN A 210 10.44 -34.62 -19.11
N LEU A 211 11.76 -34.78 -19.20
CA LEU A 211 12.40 -35.45 -20.31
C LEU A 211 11.79 -36.85 -20.35
N SER A 212 10.82 -37.05 -21.24
CA SER A 212 10.39 -38.38 -21.63
C SER A 212 11.60 -39.05 -22.28
N ARG A 213 12.35 -39.83 -21.50
CA ARG A 213 13.25 -40.84 -22.07
C ARG A 213 12.35 -41.88 -22.72
N ARG A 214 12.13 -41.75 -24.02
CA ARG A 214 11.82 -42.87 -24.89
C ARG A 214 13.16 -43.46 -25.33
N SER A 215 13.45 -44.65 -24.83
CA SER A 215 14.26 -45.68 -25.48
C SER A 215 13.75 -47.01 -24.95
#